data_AF-A0A925UVF0-F1
#
_entry.id   AF-A0A925UVF0-F1
#
_cell.length_a   1.000
_cell.length_b   1.000
_cell.length_c   1.000
_cell.angle_alpha   90.00
_cell.angle_beta   90.00
_cell.angle_gamma   90.00
#
_symmetry.space_group_name_H-M   'P 1'
#
loop_
_entity.id
_entity.type
_entity.pdbx_description
1 polymer ?
#
loop_
_entity_poly.entity_id
_entity_poly.type
_entity_poly.pdbx_seq_one_letter_code
_entity_poly.pdbx_strand_id
1 'polypeptide(L)'
;MSARTSSTLPKADGSKATLHIVLPLMGAEAMVGGLLIAIISGVVLGIAALLVVYKMIDGDIPVSMGMGGLVSIVGVILLTVKPPHPAIPAIVLVVALTLMAFFPFMLNQLDKADLNSFDVDRLGRSFESLAQRPDNFASRLEVAKALHSQGMVHQAIAIASAALDTIPHEKSDVSNRSIRDQFRDEDYKVKQWMRQAGKVPLFADHMHCRACNHDNPLTAIVCENCGNTHLLDAARRGDNKTKVIGKLVLSWGLLALFLVGSASAGLSLPGAAGIAVILAFLVAIGFLFA
;
A
#
# COMPACT_ATOMS: atom_id res chain seq x y z
N MET A 1 27.06 -70.83 66.25
CA MET A 1 27.37 -69.52 65.64
C MET A 1 27.82 -69.78 64.20
N SER A 2 27.26 -69.25 63.12
CA SER A 2 26.10 -68.39 62.90
C SER A 2 25.71 -68.63 61.42
N ALA A 3 24.47 -69.02 61.14
CA ALA A 3 24.00 -69.31 59.80
C ALA A 3 23.63 -68.00 59.08
N ARG A 4 24.15 -67.81 57.86
CA ARG A 4 23.94 -66.62 57.02
C ARG A 4 22.91 -66.97 55.94
N THR A 5 21.65 -66.58 56.13
CA THR A 5 20.59 -66.68 55.13
C THR A 5 20.40 -65.33 54.45
N SER A 6 20.84 -65.22 53.19
CA SER A 6 20.60 -64.06 52.33
C SER A 6 19.30 -64.24 51.55
N SER A 7 18.27 -63.47 51.90
CA SER A 7 17.03 -63.36 51.14
C SER A 7 17.18 -62.31 50.04
N THR A 8 17.25 -62.75 48.79
CA THR A 8 17.15 -61.89 47.60
C THR A 8 15.68 -61.67 47.27
N LEU A 9 15.20 -60.44 47.45
CA LEU A 9 13.88 -59.97 47.01
C LEU A 9 13.85 -59.73 45.49
N PRO A 10 12.83 -60.19 44.76
CA PRO A 10 12.66 -59.88 43.34
C PRO A 10 12.23 -58.41 43.16
N LYS A 11 12.97 -57.69 42.32
CA LYS A 11 12.72 -56.30 41.94
C LYS A 11 11.58 -56.28 40.90
N ALA A 12 10.42 -55.73 41.28
CA ALA A 12 9.25 -55.68 40.42
C ALA A 12 9.45 -54.75 39.21
N ASP A 13 9.42 -55.33 38.02
CA ASP A 13 9.64 -54.68 36.71
C ASP A 13 8.32 -54.06 36.17
N GLY A 14 7.72 -53.17 36.96
CA GLY A 14 6.36 -52.62 36.70
C GLY A 14 6.29 -51.38 35.80
N SER A 15 7.40 -50.83 35.33
CA SER A 15 7.43 -49.49 34.70
C SER A 15 7.30 -49.46 33.17
N LYS A 16 7.30 -50.62 32.49
CA LYS A 16 7.30 -50.67 31.01
C LYS A 16 5.90 -50.80 30.37
N ALA A 17 4.90 -51.24 31.12
CA ALA A 17 3.55 -51.46 30.57
C ALA A 17 2.74 -50.15 30.45
N THR A 18 3.05 -49.13 31.25
CA THR A 18 2.28 -47.87 31.28
C THR A 18 2.68 -46.88 30.18
N LEU A 19 3.84 -47.05 29.54
CA LEU A 19 4.34 -46.12 28.53
C LEU A 19 3.67 -46.32 27.14
N HIS A 20 3.17 -47.52 26.84
CA HIS A 20 2.58 -47.83 25.53
C HIS A 20 1.12 -47.37 25.37
N ILE A 21 0.42 -47.03 26.45
CA ILE A 21 -1.00 -46.62 26.42
C ILE A 21 -1.16 -45.09 26.34
N VAL A 22 -0.14 -44.30 26.71
CA VAL A 22 -0.21 -42.83 26.70
C VAL A 22 0.10 -42.22 25.32
N LEU A 23 0.83 -42.93 24.46
CA LEU A 23 1.17 -42.46 23.11
C LEU A 23 -0.03 -42.25 22.15
N PRO A 24 -1.07 -43.09 22.10
CA PRO A 24 -2.18 -42.90 21.15
C PRO A 24 -3.15 -41.76 21.51
N LEU A 25 -3.23 -41.36 22.79
CA LEU A 25 -4.12 -40.29 23.23
C LEU A 25 -3.64 -38.89 22.82
N MET A 26 -2.33 -38.68 22.70
CA MET A 26 -1.79 -37.38 22.26
C MET A 26 -2.04 -37.12 20.76
N GLY A 27 -2.31 -38.16 19.96
CA GLY A 27 -2.61 -38.01 18.53
C GLY A 27 -4.01 -37.47 18.24
N ALA A 28 -5.01 -37.85 19.04
CA ALA A 28 -6.41 -37.49 18.80
C ALA A 28 -6.67 -35.99 19.04
N GLU A 29 -6.17 -35.43 20.15
CA GLU A 29 -6.31 -34.01 20.48
C GLU A 29 -5.63 -33.11 19.43
N ALA A 30 -4.46 -33.53 18.92
CA ALA A 30 -3.76 -32.81 17.86
C ALA A 30 -4.53 -32.84 16.52
N MET A 31 -5.18 -33.96 16.20
CA MET A 31 -6.02 -34.08 14.99
C MET A 31 -7.28 -33.21 15.09
N VAL A 32 -7.95 -33.19 16.25
CA VAL A 32 -9.14 -32.37 16.48
C VAL A 32 -8.81 -30.88 16.39
N GLY A 33 -7.71 -30.44 17.03
CA GLY A 33 -7.24 -29.05 16.95
C GLY A 33 -6.89 -28.62 15.52
N GLY A 34 -6.18 -29.47 14.78
CA GLY A 34 -5.84 -29.20 13.37
C GLY A 34 -7.08 -29.09 12.47
N LEU A 35 -8.07 -29.96 12.67
CA LEU A 35 -9.34 -29.93 11.92
C LEU A 35 -10.11 -28.62 12.15
N LEU A 36 -10.22 -28.17 13.41
CA LEU A 36 -10.93 -26.93 13.74
C LEU A 36 -10.25 -25.71 13.10
N ILE A 37 -8.93 -25.64 13.15
CA ILE A 37 -8.16 -24.56 12.51
C ILE A 37 -8.33 -24.61 10.99
N ALA A 38 -8.30 -25.81 10.39
CA ALA A 38 -8.52 -25.98 8.96
C ALA A 38 -9.91 -25.48 8.53
N ILE A 39 -10.96 -25.80 9.29
CA ILE A 39 -12.33 -25.31 9.04
C ILE A 39 -12.37 -23.77 9.09
N ILE A 40 -11.83 -23.16 10.14
CA ILE A 40 -11.79 -21.70 10.29
C ILE A 40 -11.01 -21.06 9.13
N SER A 41 -9.83 -21.60 8.79
CA SER A 41 -9.02 -21.11 7.68
C SER A 41 -9.76 -21.23 6.34
N GLY A 42 -10.51 -22.33 6.13
CA GLY A 42 -11.31 -22.55 4.94
C GLY A 42 -12.42 -21.51 4.78
N VAL A 43 -13.07 -21.11 5.87
CA VAL A 43 -14.08 -20.03 5.85
C VAL A 43 -13.45 -18.70 5.45
N VAL A 44 -12.33 -18.33 6.07
CA VAL A 44 -11.62 -17.06 5.77
C VAL A 44 -11.14 -17.03 4.31
N LEU A 45 -10.52 -18.12 3.84
CA LEU A 45 -10.06 -18.26 2.45
C LEU A 45 -11.23 -18.32 1.45
N GLY A 46 -12.36 -18.91 1.85
CA GLY A 46 -13.59 -18.92 1.06
C GLY A 46 -14.15 -17.51 0.85
N ILE A 47 -14.18 -16.68 1.91
CA ILE A 47 -14.55 -15.27 1.79
C ILE A 47 -13.57 -14.53 0.87
N ALA A 48 -12.26 -14.77 1.02
CA ALA A 48 -11.25 -14.19 0.13
C ALA A 48 -11.49 -14.57 -1.34
N ALA A 49 -11.82 -15.83 -1.63
CA ALA A 49 -12.13 -16.29 -2.98
C ALA A 49 -13.38 -15.60 -3.55
N LEU A 50 -14.45 -15.46 -2.74
CA LEU A 50 -15.65 -14.73 -3.14
C LEU A 50 -15.36 -13.25 -3.44
N LEU A 51 -14.51 -12.60 -2.65
CA LEU A 51 -14.08 -11.21 -2.92
C LEU A 51 -13.30 -11.10 -4.23
N VAL A 52 -12.43 -12.06 -4.54
CA VAL A 52 -11.71 -12.09 -5.84
C VAL A 52 -12.71 -12.25 -6.99
N VAL A 53 -13.68 -13.16 -6.89
CA VAL A 53 -14.71 -13.34 -7.93
C VAL A 53 -15.55 -12.07 -8.10
N TYR A 54 -15.98 -11.46 -7.01
CA TYR A 54 -16.74 -10.20 -7.05
C TYR A 54 -15.95 -9.11 -7.78
N LYS A 55 -14.67 -8.93 -7.45
CA LYS A 55 -13.77 -7.96 -8.11
C LYS A 55 -13.46 -8.28 -9.58
N MET A 56 -13.53 -9.56 -9.98
CA MET A 56 -13.46 -9.93 -11.39
C MET A 56 -14.73 -9.55 -12.15
N ILE A 57 -15.91 -9.69 -11.52
CA ILE A 57 -17.20 -9.33 -12.12
C ILE A 57 -17.30 -7.81 -12.31
N ASP A 58 -16.82 -7.03 -11.35
CA ASP A 58 -16.77 -5.57 -11.43
C ASP A 58 -15.77 -5.07 -12.50
N GLY A 59 -14.90 -5.94 -13.00
CA GLY A 59 -13.86 -5.56 -13.97
C GLY A 59 -12.63 -4.89 -13.34
N ASP A 60 -12.59 -4.75 -12.01
CA ASP A 60 -11.46 -4.19 -11.26
C ASP A 60 -10.20 -5.06 -11.39
N ILE A 61 -10.37 -6.38 -11.45
CA ILE A 61 -9.26 -7.34 -11.59
C ILE A 61 -9.38 -8.05 -12.94
N PRO A 62 -8.32 -8.04 -13.79
CA PRO A 62 -8.35 -8.78 -15.04
C PRO A 62 -8.48 -10.29 -14.79
N VAL A 63 -9.29 -10.96 -15.61
CA VAL A 63 -9.68 -12.37 -15.43
C VAL A 63 -8.46 -13.30 -15.28
N SER A 64 -7.38 -13.04 -16.01
CA SER A 64 -6.13 -13.81 -15.92
C SER A 64 -5.49 -13.77 -14.54
N MET A 65 -5.44 -12.59 -13.91
CA MET A 65 -4.90 -12.42 -12.55
C MET A 65 -5.86 -13.01 -11.51
N GLY A 66 -7.16 -12.78 -11.66
CA GLY A 66 -8.17 -13.32 -10.75
C GLY A 66 -8.18 -14.85 -10.73
N MET A 67 -8.07 -15.50 -11.90
CA MET A 67 -7.94 -16.96 -11.99
C MET A 67 -6.66 -17.47 -11.30
N GLY A 68 -5.53 -16.78 -11.48
CA GLY A 68 -4.29 -17.11 -10.76
C GLY A 68 -4.44 -17.01 -9.24
N GLY A 69 -5.17 -15.99 -8.76
CA GLY A 69 -5.51 -15.83 -7.34
C GLY A 69 -6.38 -16.98 -6.81
N LEU A 70 -7.41 -17.37 -7.56
CA LEU A 70 -8.30 -18.49 -7.18
C LEU A 70 -7.55 -19.83 -7.12
N VAL A 71 -6.71 -20.14 -8.12
CA VAL A 71 -5.86 -21.34 -8.11
C VAL A 71 -4.93 -21.34 -6.89
N SER A 72 -4.36 -20.18 -6.56
CA SER A 72 -3.51 -20.03 -5.37
C SER A 72 -4.28 -20.29 -4.08
N ILE A 73 -5.50 -19.73 -3.94
CA ILE A 73 -6.36 -19.97 -2.77
C ILE A 73 -6.72 -21.45 -2.64
N VAL A 74 -7.11 -22.10 -3.73
CA VAL A 74 -7.40 -23.55 -3.73
C VAL A 74 -6.16 -24.36 -3.33
N GLY A 75 -4.99 -24.00 -3.85
CA GLY A 75 -3.72 -24.62 -3.47
C GLY A 75 -3.42 -24.49 -1.96
N VAL A 76 -3.66 -23.30 -1.39
CA VAL A 76 -3.50 -23.05 0.04
C VAL A 76 -4.52 -23.86 0.86
N ILE A 77 -5.78 -23.96 0.43
CA ILE A 77 -6.80 -24.80 1.09
C ILE A 77 -6.40 -26.29 1.05
N LEU A 78 -5.90 -26.79 -0.08
CA LEU A 78 -5.42 -28.18 -0.16
C LEU A 78 -4.26 -28.44 0.81
N LEU A 79 -3.38 -27.45 0.97
CA LEU A 79 -2.25 -27.48 1.89
C LEU A 79 -2.68 -27.40 3.37
N THR A 80 -3.84 -26.81 3.69
CA THR A 80 -4.40 -26.86 5.06
C THR A 80 -5.15 -28.16 5.35
N VAL A 81 -5.72 -28.82 4.34
CA VAL A 81 -6.44 -30.11 4.50
C VAL A 81 -5.47 -31.29 4.67
N LYS A 82 -4.36 -31.30 3.91
CA LYS A 82 -3.29 -32.31 4.05
C LYS A 82 -1.96 -31.64 4.44
N PRO A 83 -1.87 -31.10 5.67
CA PRO A 83 -0.69 -30.35 6.06
C PRO A 83 0.49 -31.31 6.23
N PRO A 84 1.65 -31.05 5.58
CA PRO A 84 2.85 -31.86 5.83
C PRO A 84 3.40 -31.69 7.25
N HIS A 85 2.98 -30.64 7.96
CA HIS A 85 3.34 -30.36 9.34
C HIS A 85 2.13 -29.81 10.12
N PRO A 86 1.86 -30.25 11.36
CA PRO A 86 0.64 -29.88 12.11
C PRO A 86 0.47 -28.37 12.37
N ALA A 87 1.55 -27.60 12.33
CA ALA A 87 1.51 -26.14 12.51
C ALA A 87 1.05 -25.34 11.28
N ILE A 88 1.07 -25.94 10.08
CA ILE A 88 0.80 -25.23 8.82
C ILE A 88 -0.57 -24.55 8.76
N PRO A 89 -1.68 -25.19 9.16
CA PRO A 89 -3.00 -24.55 9.14
C PRO A 89 -3.05 -23.29 10.01
N ALA A 90 -2.37 -23.30 11.16
CA ALA A 90 -2.30 -22.14 12.05
C ALA A 90 -1.52 -20.99 11.41
N ILE A 91 -0.39 -21.29 10.75
CA ILE A 91 0.42 -20.29 10.03
C ILE A 91 -0.39 -19.67 8.89
N VAL A 92 -1.04 -20.50 8.08
CA VAL A 92 -1.90 -20.04 6.97
C VAL A 92 -3.01 -19.14 7.50
N LEU A 93 -3.67 -19.51 8.61
CA LEU A 93 -4.72 -18.71 9.22
C LEU A 93 -4.19 -17.32 9.66
N VAL A 94 -3.04 -17.27 10.34
CA VAL A 94 -2.43 -16.00 10.77
C VAL A 94 -2.08 -15.12 9.57
N VAL A 95 -1.50 -15.71 8.52
CA VAL A 95 -1.17 -15.01 7.28
C VAL A 95 -2.43 -14.45 6.61
N ALA A 96 -3.48 -15.26 6.48
CA ALA A 96 -4.75 -14.87 5.88
C ALA A 96 -5.45 -13.75 6.66
N LEU A 97 -5.48 -13.83 7.99
CA LEU A 97 -6.04 -12.77 8.84
C LEU A 97 -5.25 -11.47 8.73
N THR A 98 -3.92 -11.55 8.69
CA THR A 98 -3.07 -10.37 8.50
C THR A 98 -3.31 -9.75 7.12
N LEU A 99 -3.41 -10.57 6.08
CA LEU A 99 -3.75 -10.13 4.72
C LEU A 99 -5.09 -9.39 4.67
N MET A 100 -6.13 -9.96 5.28
CA MET A 100 -7.44 -9.32 5.35
C MET A 100 -7.43 -8.01 6.16
N ALA A 101 -6.72 -7.96 7.29
CA ALA A 101 -6.66 -6.77 8.12
C ALA A 101 -5.99 -5.57 7.41
N PHE A 102 -4.99 -5.83 6.57
CA PHE A 102 -4.27 -4.79 5.81
C PHE A 102 -4.87 -4.51 4.43
N PHE A 103 -5.84 -5.31 3.97
CA PHE A 103 -6.55 -5.09 2.71
C PHE A 103 -7.22 -3.70 2.56
N PRO A 104 -7.95 -3.15 3.56
CA PRO A 104 -8.54 -1.81 3.40
C PRO A 104 -7.49 -0.70 3.21
N PHE A 105 -6.31 -0.86 3.83
CA PHE A 105 -5.21 0.07 3.64
C PHE A 105 -4.68 0.02 2.19
N MET A 106 -4.60 -1.17 1.60
CA MET A 106 -4.25 -1.33 0.18
C MET A 106 -5.23 -0.62 -0.75
N LEU A 107 -6.53 -0.81 -0.54
CA LEU A 107 -7.56 -0.19 -1.37
C LEU A 107 -7.44 1.34 -1.32
N ASN A 108 -7.28 1.92 -0.13
CA ASN A 108 -7.10 3.37 0.02
C ASN A 108 -5.85 3.89 -0.73
N GLN A 109 -4.79 3.10 -0.84
CA GLN A 109 -3.58 3.51 -1.54
C GLN A 109 -3.72 3.38 -3.07
N LEU A 110 -4.46 2.36 -3.54
CA LEU A 110 -4.82 2.21 -4.94
C LEU A 110 -5.78 3.31 -5.39
N ASP A 111 -6.81 3.61 -4.61
CA ASP A 111 -7.78 4.67 -4.91
C ASP A 111 -7.09 6.03 -5.01
N LYS A 112 -6.15 6.32 -4.11
CA LYS A 112 -5.32 7.53 -4.19
C LYS A 112 -4.46 7.56 -5.46
N ALA A 113 -3.88 6.43 -5.85
CA ALA A 113 -3.09 6.36 -7.08
C ALA A 113 -3.97 6.57 -8.32
N ASP A 114 -5.20 6.07 -8.31
CA ASP A 114 -6.16 6.26 -9.40
C ASP A 114 -6.61 7.71 -9.51
N LEU A 115 -6.98 8.34 -8.38
CA LEU A 115 -7.30 9.77 -8.32
C LEU A 115 -6.15 10.63 -8.86
N ASN A 116 -4.90 10.30 -8.50
CA ASN A 116 -3.74 11.02 -9.01
C ASN A 116 -3.58 10.89 -10.52
N SER A 117 -3.89 9.72 -11.11
CA SER A 117 -3.83 9.54 -12.57
C SER A 117 -4.88 10.37 -13.31
N PHE A 118 -6.10 10.48 -12.76
CA PHE A 118 -7.14 11.36 -13.30
C PHE A 118 -6.73 12.84 -13.25
N ASP A 119 -6.05 13.25 -12.19
CA ASP A 119 -5.53 14.63 -12.07
C ASP A 119 -4.45 14.92 -13.11
N VAL A 120 -3.58 13.96 -13.44
CA VAL A 120 -2.58 14.12 -14.52
C VAL A 120 -3.24 14.28 -15.89
N ASP A 121 -4.29 13.49 -16.17
CA ASP A 121 -5.04 13.62 -17.42
C ASP A 121 -5.79 14.95 -17.50
N ARG A 122 -6.41 15.38 -16.40
CA ARG A 122 -7.07 16.69 -16.29
C ARG A 122 -6.08 17.84 -16.48
N LEU A 123 -4.88 17.70 -15.92
CA LEU A 123 -3.78 18.64 -16.12
C LEU A 123 -3.40 18.72 -17.60
N GLY A 124 -3.24 17.58 -18.27
CA GLY A 124 -2.96 17.51 -19.71
C GLY A 124 -3.99 18.24 -20.58
N ARG A 125 -5.29 18.03 -20.31
CA ARG A 125 -6.38 18.74 -21.02
C ARG A 125 -6.36 20.25 -20.75
N SER A 126 -6.04 20.66 -19.52
CA SER A 126 -5.91 22.07 -19.16
C SER A 126 -4.74 22.74 -19.88
N PHE A 127 -3.60 22.04 -20.05
CA PHE A 127 -2.47 22.50 -20.86
C PHE A 127 -2.84 22.64 -22.33
N GLU A 128 -3.57 21.68 -22.90
CA GLU A 128 -4.05 21.76 -24.30
C GLU A 128 -4.97 22.97 -24.51
N SER A 129 -5.88 23.23 -23.56
CA SER A 129 -6.73 24.42 -23.58
C SER A 129 -5.93 25.73 -23.51
N LEU A 130 -4.85 25.76 -22.72
CA LEU A 130 -3.95 26.92 -22.65
C LEU A 130 -3.13 27.12 -23.92
N ALA A 131 -2.71 26.04 -24.57
CA ALA A 131 -2.02 26.13 -25.85
C ALA A 131 -2.91 26.77 -26.93
N GLN A 132 -4.22 26.50 -26.90
CA GLN A 132 -5.17 27.13 -27.81
C GLN A 132 -5.50 28.58 -27.42
N ARG A 133 -5.57 28.89 -26.12
CA ARG A 133 -5.93 30.22 -25.59
C ARG A 133 -5.04 30.58 -24.39
N PRO A 134 -3.88 31.22 -24.61
CA PRO A 134 -2.93 31.51 -23.54
C PRO A 134 -3.47 32.51 -22.50
N ASP A 135 -4.43 33.34 -22.89
CA ASP A 135 -5.05 34.36 -22.03
C ASP A 135 -6.25 33.84 -21.22
N ASN A 136 -6.54 32.54 -21.29
CA ASN A 136 -7.65 31.95 -20.54
C ASN A 136 -7.29 31.77 -19.04
N PHE A 137 -7.65 32.77 -18.22
CA PHE A 137 -7.41 32.76 -16.77
C PHE A 137 -8.02 31.53 -16.08
N ALA A 138 -9.19 31.07 -16.52
CA ALA A 138 -9.84 29.90 -15.95
C ALA A 138 -9.00 28.64 -16.16
N SER A 139 -8.40 28.45 -17.34
CA SER A 139 -7.50 27.33 -17.60
C SER A 139 -6.21 27.42 -16.78
N ARG A 140 -5.67 28.62 -16.53
CA ARG A 140 -4.49 28.80 -15.66
C ARG A 140 -4.79 28.42 -14.21
N LEU A 141 -5.96 28.80 -13.70
CA LEU A 141 -6.42 28.42 -12.36
C LEU A 141 -6.68 26.91 -12.24
N GLU A 142 -7.23 26.28 -13.29
CA GLU A 142 -7.40 24.82 -13.33
C GLU A 142 -6.06 24.08 -13.35
N VAL A 143 -5.06 24.58 -14.09
CA VAL A 143 -3.68 24.06 -14.02
C VAL A 143 -3.14 24.19 -12.61
N ALA A 144 -3.28 25.36 -11.97
CA ALA A 144 -2.79 25.56 -10.61
C ALA A 144 -3.45 24.59 -9.59
N LYS A 145 -4.76 24.35 -9.68
CA LYS A 145 -5.45 23.37 -8.82
C LYS A 145 -4.90 21.96 -9.00
N ALA A 146 -4.70 21.54 -10.24
CA ALA A 146 -4.16 20.22 -10.54
C ALA A 146 -2.70 20.09 -10.10
N LEU A 147 -1.90 21.16 -10.18
CA LEU A 147 -0.54 21.17 -9.62
C LEU A 147 -0.55 21.08 -8.09
N HIS A 148 -1.51 21.74 -7.44
CA HIS A 148 -1.67 21.67 -5.99
C HIS A 148 -2.04 20.25 -5.53
N SER A 149 -2.96 19.57 -6.22
CA SER A 149 -3.34 18.19 -5.87
C SER A 149 -2.18 17.20 -6.03
N GLN A 150 -1.27 17.47 -6.96
CA GLN A 150 -0.01 16.73 -7.16
C GLN A 150 1.09 17.08 -6.15
N GLY A 151 0.81 17.97 -5.18
CA GLY A 151 1.78 18.39 -4.16
C GLY A 151 2.80 19.43 -4.61
N MET A 152 2.68 19.98 -5.83
CA MET A 152 3.51 21.09 -6.32
C MET A 152 2.94 22.43 -5.83
N VAL A 153 2.90 22.59 -4.51
CA VAL A 153 2.18 23.68 -3.83
C VAL A 153 2.72 25.07 -4.20
N HIS A 154 4.04 25.24 -4.27
CA HIS A 154 4.64 26.54 -4.57
C HIS A 154 4.37 27.00 -6.01
N GLN A 155 4.49 26.10 -6.98
CA GLN A 155 4.17 26.35 -8.39
C GLN A 155 2.69 26.67 -8.56
N ALA A 156 1.82 25.89 -7.90
CA ALA A 156 0.39 26.13 -7.92
C ALA A 156 0.03 27.52 -7.39
N ILE A 157 0.62 27.93 -6.26
CA ILE A 157 0.41 29.25 -5.67
C ILE A 157 0.88 30.35 -6.63
N ALA A 158 2.09 30.23 -7.18
CA ALA A 158 2.66 31.23 -8.08
C ALA A 158 1.84 31.43 -9.36
N ILE A 159 1.42 30.33 -10.00
CA ILE A 159 0.59 30.37 -11.21
C ILE A 159 -0.80 30.93 -10.90
N ALA A 160 -1.41 30.52 -9.79
CA ALA A 160 -2.74 30.99 -9.40
C ALA A 160 -2.73 32.47 -9.02
N SER A 161 -1.74 32.94 -8.26
CA SER A 161 -1.62 34.36 -7.91
C SER A 161 -1.38 35.20 -9.16
N ALA A 162 -0.47 34.79 -10.04
CA ALA A 162 -0.23 35.49 -11.30
C ALA A 162 -1.48 35.53 -12.19
N ALA A 163 -2.26 34.45 -12.25
CA ALA A 163 -3.52 34.41 -12.98
C ALA A 163 -4.57 35.35 -12.37
N LEU A 164 -4.70 35.38 -11.03
CA LEU A 164 -5.65 36.27 -10.35
C LEU A 164 -5.27 37.76 -10.47
N ASP A 165 -3.98 38.07 -10.49
CA ASP A 165 -3.48 39.44 -10.63
C ASP A 165 -3.69 40.00 -12.04
N THR A 166 -3.77 39.13 -13.05
CA THR A 166 -4.11 39.55 -14.41
C THR A 166 -5.60 39.84 -14.64
N ILE A 167 -6.49 39.48 -13.69
CA ILE A 167 -7.93 39.70 -13.83
C ILE A 167 -8.26 41.18 -13.55
N PRO A 168 -8.93 41.89 -14.48
CA PRO A 168 -9.30 43.27 -14.26
C PRO A 168 -10.28 43.43 -13.09
N HIS A 169 -10.06 44.49 -12.31
CA HIS A 169 -10.91 44.88 -11.18
C HIS A 169 -12.16 45.67 -11.60
N GLU A 170 -12.24 46.04 -12.87
CA GLU A 170 -13.30 46.89 -13.39
C GLU A 170 -14.65 46.16 -13.31
N LYS A 171 -15.69 46.90 -12.91
CA LYS A 171 -17.04 46.37 -12.86
C LYS A 171 -17.59 46.33 -14.28
N SER A 172 -18.18 45.19 -14.66
CA SER A 172 -18.91 45.13 -15.92
C SER A 172 -20.20 45.96 -15.79
N ASP A 173 -20.44 46.82 -16.78
CA ASP A 173 -21.67 47.62 -16.91
C ASP A 173 -22.94 46.76 -16.93
N VAL A 174 -22.82 45.51 -17.41
CA VAL A 174 -23.95 44.60 -17.57
C VAL A 174 -24.27 43.84 -16.29
N SER A 175 -23.26 43.28 -15.62
CA SER A 175 -23.48 42.38 -14.47
C SER A 175 -23.38 43.06 -13.10
N ASN A 176 -23.01 44.35 -13.03
CA ASN A 176 -22.73 45.11 -11.79
C ASN A 176 -21.85 44.34 -10.79
N ARG A 177 -21.01 43.45 -11.31
CA ARG A 177 -20.06 42.59 -10.59
C ARG A 177 -18.75 42.66 -11.34
N SER A 178 -17.63 42.72 -10.62
CA SER A 178 -16.33 42.61 -11.26
C SER A 178 -16.11 41.16 -11.72
N ILE A 179 -15.30 40.97 -12.76
CA ILE A 179 -14.89 39.61 -13.16
C ILE A 179 -14.15 38.93 -12.01
N ARG A 180 -13.36 39.70 -11.24
CA ARG A 180 -12.65 39.22 -10.05
C ARG A 180 -13.58 38.65 -8.97
N ASP A 181 -14.78 39.22 -8.79
CA ASP A 181 -15.77 38.70 -7.83
C ASP A 181 -16.25 37.29 -8.19
N GLN A 182 -16.23 36.90 -9.46
CA GLN A 182 -16.59 35.54 -9.89
C GLN A 182 -15.54 34.51 -9.47
N PHE A 183 -14.30 34.94 -9.22
CA PHE A 183 -13.17 34.10 -8.79
C PHE A 183 -12.85 34.23 -7.30
N ARG A 184 -13.77 34.76 -6.49
CA ARG A 184 -13.55 34.97 -5.04
C ARG A 184 -13.24 33.67 -4.29
N ASP A 185 -13.86 32.56 -4.70
CA ASP A 185 -13.61 31.25 -4.09
C ASP A 185 -12.20 30.74 -4.41
N GLU A 186 -11.68 31.05 -5.60
CA GLU A 186 -10.32 30.69 -6.00
C GLU A 186 -9.29 31.54 -5.26
N ASP A 187 -9.54 32.85 -5.10
CA ASP A 187 -8.70 33.73 -4.27
C ASP A 187 -8.64 33.24 -2.81
N TYR A 188 -9.77 32.78 -2.24
CA TYR A 188 -9.80 32.19 -0.91
C TYR A 188 -8.96 30.91 -0.82
N LYS A 189 -9.06 30.00 -1.82
CA LYS A 189 -8.26 28.77 -1.87
C LYS A 189 -6.78 29.07 -1.98
N VAL A 190 -6.37 29.99 -2.83
CA VAL A 190 -4.95 30.39 -2.96
C VAL A 190 -4.42 30.93 -1.64
N LYS A 191 -5.17 31.79 -0.95
CA LYS A 191 -4.81 32.27 0.40
C LYS A 191 -4.77 31.15 1.44
N GLN A 192 -5.58 30.11 1.29
CA GLN A 192 -5.52 28.93 2.16
C GLN A 192 -4.26 28.10 1.88
N TRP A 193 -3.91 27.88 0.60
CA TRP A 193 -2.69 27.18 0.20
C TRP A 193 -1.44 27.92 0.70
N MET A 194 -1.40 29.25 0.58
CA MET A 194 -0.33 30.08 1.13
C MET A 194 -0.18 29.91 2.65
N ARG A 195 -1.30 29.79 3.39
CA ARG A 195 -1.28 29.54 4.84
C ARG A 195 -0.76 28.13 5.17
N GLN A 196 -1.13 27.13 4.37
CA GLN A 196 -0.72 25.74 4.57
C GLN A 196 0.76 25.50 4.21
N ALA A 197 1.27 26.15 3.17
CA ALA A 197 2.67 26.06 2.75
C ALA A 197 3.64 26.66 3.80
N GLY A 198 3.13 27.45 4.74
CA GLY A 198 3.93 28.12 5.77
C GLY A 198 4.81 29.23 5.19
N LYS A 199 5.68 29.81 6.03
CA LYS A 199 6.68 30.82 5.62
C LYS A 199 7.89 30.20 4.92
N VAL A 200 7.76 29.01 4.35
CA VAL A 200 8.84 28.46 3.51
C VAL A 200 9.02 29.46 2.37
N PRO A 201 10.24 29.95 2.13
CA PRO A 201 10.46 30.93 1.09
C PRO A 201 9.84 30.41 -0.20
N LEU A 202 8.88 31.15 -0.76
CA LEU A 202 8.37 30.95 -2.12
C LEU A 202 9.49 31.06 -3.19
N PHE A 203 10.74 31.28 -2.75
CA PHE A 203 11.97 31.51 -3.46
C PHE A 203 12.80 30.23 -3.72
N ALA A 204 12.19 29.05 -3.80
CA ALA A 204 12.75 28.07 -4.74
C ALA A 204 12.43 28.61 -6.15
N ASP A 205 13.11 29.70 -6.53
CA ASP A 205 12.68 30.67 -7.55
C ASP A 205 12.50 30.04 -8.94
N HIS A 206 13.08 28.87 -9.15
CA HIS A 206 13.14 28.25 -10.44
C HIS A 206 12.84 26.75 -10.39
N MET A 207 12.12 26.30 -11.42
CA MET A 207 11.94 24.89 -11.72
C MET A 207 12.74 24.50 -12.96
N HIS A 208 13.53 23.46 -12.80
CA HIS A 208 14.43 23.01 -13.83
C HIS A 208 13.72 22.19 -14.91
N CYS A 209 13.77 22.65 -16.16
CA CYS A 209 13.25 21.89 -17.29
C CYS A 209 14.18 20.74 -17.63
N ARG A 210 13.73 19.50 -17.47
CA ARG A 210 14.55 18.31 -17.71
C ARG A 210 14.84 18.03 -19.19
N ALA A 211 14.16 18.69 -20.13
CA ALA A 211 14.38 18.50 -21.55
C ALA A 211 15.57 19.33 -22.07
N CYS A 212 15.70 20.59 -21.62
CA CYS A 212 16.73 21.51 -22.07
C CYS A 212 17.64 22.04 -20.95
N ASN A 213 17.44 21.56 -19.72
CA ASN A 213 18.22 21.94 -18.54
C ASN A 213 18.15 23.45 -18.22
N HIS A 214 17.05 24.12 -18.59
CA HIS A 214 16.84 25.56 -18.36
C HIS A 214 15.99 25.79 -17.09
N ASP A 215 16.38 26.79 -16.31
CA ASP A 215 15.68 27.19 -15.08
C ASP A 215 14.54 28.15 -15.42
N ASN A 216 13.30 27.71 -15.20
CA ASN A 216 12.10 28.50 -15.51
C ASN A 216 11.53 29.10 -14.23
N PRO A 217 10.94 30.30 -14.28
CA PRO A 217 10.25 30.85 -13.12
C PRO A 217 9.04 29.98 -12.73
N LEU A 218 8.65 30.01 -11.45
CA LEU A 218 7.50 29.22 -10.95
C LEU A 218 6.16 29.56 -11.62
N THR A 219 6.06 30.74 -12.23
CA THR A 219 4.88 31.19 -12.97
C THR A 219 4.84 30.68 -14.41
N ALA A 220 5.97 30.19 -14.94
CA ALA A 220 6.05 29.70 -16.31
C ALA A 220 5.33 28.34 -16.43
N ILE A 221 4.31 28.32 -17.29
CA ILE A 221 3.50 27.13 -17.57
C ILE A 221 4.25 26.20 -18.54
N VAL A 222 4.92 26.79 -19.53
CA VAL A 222 5.79 26.11 -20.51
C VAL A 222 7.22 26.56 -20.30
N CYS A 223 8.19 25.75 -20.72
CA CYS A 223 9.59 26.16 -20.64
C CYS A 223 9.85 27.33 -21.60
N GLU A 224 10.45 28.42 -21.12
CA GLU A 224 10.73 29.62 -21.90
C GLU A 224 11.75 29.37 -23.02
N ASN A 225 12.66 28.40 -22.83
CA ASN A 225 13.69 28.07 -23.81
C ASN A 225 13.21 27.06 -24.88
N CYS A 226 12.64 25.93 -24.45
CA CYS A 226 12.30 24.84 -25.38
C CYS A 226 10.81 24.69 -25.69
N GLY A 227 9.93 25.47 -25.04
CA GLY A 227 8.48 25.37 -25.20
C GLY A 227 7.84 24.11 -24.61
N ASN A 228 8.62 23.18 -24.03
CA ASN A 228 8.09 21.93 -23.50
C ASN A 228 7.27 22.16 -22.20
N THR A 229 6.24 21.33 -21.98
CA THR A 229 5.38 21.33 -20.78
C THR A 229 6.10 20.66 -19.59
N HIS A 230 7.15 21.31 -19.09
CA HIS A 230 8.01 20.76 -18.03
C HIS A 230 7.25 20.39 -16.73
N LEU A 231 6.17 21.11 -16.41
CA LEU A 231 5.29 20.82 -15.28
C LEU A 231 4.48 19.53 -15.47
N LEU A 232 4.01 19.28 -16.69
CA LEU A 232 3.31 18.04 -17.04
C LEU A 232 4.25 16.84 -16.97
N ASP A 233 5.48 17.00 -17.43
CA ASP A 233 6.52 15.96 -17.31
C ASP A 233 6.91 15.69 -15.87
N ALA A 234 6.90 16.71 -15.01
CA ALA A 234 7.11 16.56 -13.57
C ALA A 234 5.94 15.81 -12.92
N ALA A 235 4.69 16.20 -13.21
CA ALA A 235 3.49 15.54 -12.72
C ALA A 235 3.42 14.06 -13.14
N ARG A 236 3.67 13.75 -14.42
CA ARG A 236 3.70 12.38 -14.94
C ARG A 236 4.77 11.49 -14.30
N ARG A 237 5.88 12.06 -13.84
CA ARG A 237 6.90 11.30 -13.08
C ARG A 237 6.54 11.13 -11.61
N GLY A 238 5.76 12.07 -11.08
CA GLY A 238 5.11 11.96 -9.76
C GLY A 238 4.07 10.85 -9.73
N ASP A 239 3.46 10.55 -10.89
CA ASP A 239 2.57 9.40 -11.12
C ASP A 239 3.36 8.08 -11.04
N ASN A 240 3.70 7.75 -9.81
CA ASN A 240 4.38 6.55 -9.42
C ASN A 240 3.40 5.39 -9.30
N LYS A 241 2.21 5.41 -9.92
CA LYS A 241 1.23 4.30 -9.78
C LYS A 241 1.89 2.93 -9.95
N THR A 242 2.72 2.76 -10.98
CA THR A 242 3.49 1.52 -11.19
C THR A 242 4.53 1.25 -10.11
N LYS A 243 5.22 2.26 -9.58
CA LYS A 243 6.18 2.08 -8.47
C LYS A 243 5.49 1.85 -7.13
N VAL A 244 4.33 2.47 -6.88
CA VAL A 244 3.52 2.29 -5.68
C VAL A 244 2.95 0.87 -5.70
N ILE A 245 2.31 0.47 -6.81
CA ILE A 245 1.83 -0.91 -6.99
C ILE A 245 2.99 -1.90 -6.87
N GLY A 246 4.13 -1.64 -7.52
CA GLY A 246 5.31 -2.50 -7.44
C GLY A 246 5.86 -2.63 -6.01
N LYS A 247 6.05 -1.50 -5.30
CA LYS A 247 6.46 -1.50 -3.89
C LYS A 247 5.46 -2.22 -3.01
N LEU A 248 4.18 -2.06 -3.28
CA LEU A 248 3.09 -2.64 -2.52
C LEU A 248 3.05 -4.17 -2.69
N VAL A 249 3.08 -4.67 -3.93
CA VAL A 249 3.16 -6.11 -4.23
C VAL A 249 4.43 -6.72 -3.63
N LEU A 250 5.58 -6.03 -3.76
CA LEU A 250 6.84 -6.48 -3.17
C LEU A 250 6.77 -6.55 -1.64
N SER A 251 6.17 -5.53 -1.01
CA SER A 251 5.95 -5.45 0.43
C SER A 251 5.11 -6.62 0.95
N TRP A 252 4.06 -6.98 0.22
CA TRP A 252 3.21 -8.12 0.56
C TRP A 252 3.89 -9.47 0.34
N GLY A 253 4.64 -9.60 -0.75
CA GLY A 253 5.48 -10.79 -0.99
C GLY A 253 6.49 -10.98 0.13
N LEU A 254 7.16 -9.90 0.56
CA LEU A 254 8.08 -9.89 1.69
C LEU A 254 7.38 -10.20 3.02
N LEU A 255 6.20 -9.65 3.27
CA LEU A 255 5.42 -9.93 4.47
C LEU A 255 4.98 -11.39 4.54
N ALA A 256 4.46 -11.94 3.44
CA ALA A 256 4.10 -13.35 3.35
C ALA A 256 5.32 -14.25 3.55
N LEU A 257 6.44 -13.93 2.89
CA LEU A 257 7.69 -14.66 3.03
C LEU A 257 8.26 -14.56 4.45
N PHE A 258 8.11 -13.41 5.12
CA PHE A 258 8.47 -13.23 6.52
C PHE A 258 7.61 -14.07 7.46
N LEU A 259 6.29 -14.10 7.27
CA LEU A 259 5.40 -14.89 8.10
C LEU A 259 5.66 -16.40 7.94
N VAL A 260 5.90 -16.87 6.71
CA VAL A 260 6.26 -18.28 6.44
C VAL A 260 7.68 -18.60 6.94
N GLY A 261 8.64 -17.70 6.72
CA GLY A 261 10.03 -17.83 7.15
C GLY A 261 10.18 -17.86 8.66
N SER A 262 9.52 -16.94 9.36
CA SER A 262 9.51 -16.90 10.83
C SER A 262 8.87 -18.14 11.43
N ALA A 263 7.77 -18.62 10.84
CA ALA A 263 7.12 -19.83 11.31
C ALA A 263 7.96 -21.08 11.08
N SER A 264 8.57 -21.24 9.89
CA SER A 264 9.45 -22.37 9.61
C SER A 264 10.73 -22.36 10.46
N ALA A 265 11.30 -21.18 10.71
CA ALA A 265 12.43 -21.00 11.62
C ALA A 265 12.07 -21.36 13.06
N GLY A 266 10.88 -20.95 13.53
CA GLY A 266 10.38 -21.27 14.87
C GLY A 266 10.17 -22.77 15.10
N LEU A 267 9.86 -23.53 14.04
CA LEU A 267 9.74 -24.99 14.11
C LEU A 267 11.10 -25.71 14.09
N SER A 268 12.11 -25.10 13.48
CA SER A 268 13.42 -25.73 13.28
C SER A 268 14.45 -25.37 14.36
N LEU A 269 14.26 -24.24 15.05
CA LEU A 269 15.22 -23.69 16.00
C LEU A 269 14.66 -23.69 17.43
N PRO A 270 15.38 -24.26 18.42
CA PRO A 270 14.94 -24.23 19.80
C PRO A 270 15.12 -22.84 20.45
N GLY A 271 14.10 -22.44 21.22
CA GLY A 271 14.17 -21.36 22.22
C GLY A 271 14.67 -20.01 21.69
N ALA A 272 15.77 -19.52 22.26
CA ALA A 272 16.30 -18.17 22.03
C ALA A 272 16.75 -17.91 20.57
N ALA A 273 17.16 -18.95 19.84
CA ALA A 273 17.59 -18.81 18.45
C ALA A 273 16.42 -18.44 17.52
N GLY A 274 15.22 -19.00 17.76
CA GLY A 274 14.01 -18.64 17.02
C GLY A 274 13.62 -17.18 17.22
N ILE A 275 13.66 -16.70 18.48
CA ILE A 275 13.35 -15.30 18.82
C ILE A 275 14.36 -14.35 18.14
N ALA A 276 15.65 -14.67 18.15
CA ALA A 276 16.67 -13.85 17.51
C ALA A 276 16.45 -13.73 15.98
N VAL A 277 16.05 -14.81 15.30
CA VAL A 277 15.73 -14.77 13.87
C VAL A 277 14.50 -13.92 13.59
N ILE A 278 13.44 -14.03 14.40
CA ILE A 278 12.23 -13.21 14.26
C ILE A 278 12.58 -11.72 14.42
N LEU A 279 13.35 -11.36 15.46
CA LEU A 279 13.77 -9.98 15.71
C LEU A 279 14.67 -9.44 14.60
N ALA A 280 15.64 -10.21 14.12
CA ALA A 280 16.53 -9.80 13.03
C ALA A 280 15.75 -9.50 11.75
N PHE A 281 14.73 -10.32 11.44
CA PHE A 281 13.87 -10.08 10.27
C PHE A 281 12.94 -8.89 10.45
N LEU A 282 12.38 -8.66 11.65
CA LEU A 282 11.56 -7.45 11.93
C LEU A 282 12.38 -6.17 11.74
N VAL A 283 13.64 -6.17 12.18
CA VAL A 283 14.57 -5.05 11.95
C VAL A 283 14.85 -4.87 10.46
N ALA A 284 15.09 -5.97 9.72
CA ALA A 284 15.31 -5.91 8.27
C ALA A 284 14.09 -5.35 7.51
N ILE A 285 12.88 -5.74 7.91
CA ILE A 285 11.62 -5.19 7.37
C ILE A 285 11.54 -3.70 7.69
N GLY A 286 11.75 -3.30 8.96
CA GLY A 286 11.75 -1.89 9.36
C GLY A 286 12.70 -1.03 8.52
N PHE A 287 13.91 -1.52 8.24
CA PHE A 287 14.88 -0.85 7.36
C PHE A 287 14.45 -0.74 5.90
N LEU A 288 13.61 -1.66 5.41
CA LEU A 288 13.14 -1.68 4.03
C LEU A 288 11.98 -0.68 3.80
N PHE A 289 11.27 -0.33 4.88
CA PHE A 289 10.14 0.61 4.87
C PHE A 289 10.47 2.02 5.37
N ALA A 290 11.63 2.22 6.00
CA ALA A 290 12.16 3.53 6.37
C ALA A 290 12.78 4.25 5.15
#